data_AF-A0A1H3MRD6-F1
#
_entry.id   AF-A0A1H3MRD6-F1
#
_cell.length_a   1.000
_cell.length_b   1.000
_cell.length_c   1.000
_cell.angle_alpha   90.00
_cell.angle_beta   90.00
_cell.angle_gamma   90.00
#
_symmetry.space_group_name_H-M   'P 1'
#
loop_
_entity.id
_entity.type
_entity.pdbx_description
1 polymer ?
#
loop_
_entity_poly.entity_id
_entity_poly.type
_entity_poly.pdbx_seq_one_letter_code
_entity_poly.pdbx_strand_id
1 'polypeptide(L)'
;MATRRSLIVIGVSLLALTALAATGASADHGSADEYLNQLNDLRDTEALTEYTELDLARSQAVVELQTTEEFDGEMDARMHHLLNAILAFQEAYATAQDDPVASVDHADEAQRHLDQLSEAGGETYAGLGTVALERFYATQAEVLYEQAQQAESTPRRLELLNASVRAFDGAGESERFADAQLERDQLLAEYESDMQRHDALVSDANAYLEGCGAACEGPTDYVLSGPFGAVSEYTAAMSAHGDASEAAAIAEEHGLSEDASGAAQLESRAFTAMVSAGAASAILAFLYAGLFVAVAAGVVWRISVWGSDVHTSALDEIVTPLEVDDA
;
A
#
# COMPACT_ATOMS: atom_id res chain seq x y z
N MET A 1 8.18 17.83 45.50
CA MET A 1 9.55 17.94 44.96
C MET A 1 9.51 17.36 43.55
N ALA A 2 9.16 18.09 42.48
CA ALA A 2 9.94 19.12 41.78
C ALA A 2 11.39 18.63 41.56
N THR A 3 11.75 18.02 40.43
CA THR A 3 12.09 18.60 39.11
C THR A 3 12.63 17.39 38.29
N ARG A 4 12.66 17.27 36.96
CA ARG A 4 12.94 18.21 35.88
C ARG A 4 12.58 17.49 34.56
N ARG A 5 11.84 18.16 33.68
CA ARG A 5 11.57 17.75 32.30
C ARG A 5 12.84 17.92 31.46
N SER A 6 13.15 16.96 30.59
CA SER A 6 14.09 17.13 29.47
C SER A 6 13.34 16.94 28.16
N LEU A 7 12.91 18.08 27.61
CA LEU A 7 12.51 18.26 26.22
C LEU A 7 13.78 18.27 25.36
N ILE A 8 13.87 17.37 24.38
CA ILE A 8 14.82 17.50 23.28
C ILE A 8 14.12 18.31 22.20
N VAL A 9 14.57 19.56 22.08
CA VAL A 9 14.24 20.49 21.00
C VAL A 9 15.24 20.21 19.87
N ILE A 10 14.76 19.65 18.76
CA ILE A 10 15.47 19.70 17.49
C ILE A 10 14.87 20.88 16.72
N GLY A 11 15.67 21.93 16.58
CA GLY A 11 15.36 23.08 15.74
C GLY A 11 16.26 23.11 14.50
N VAL A 12 15.84 23.98 13.58
CA VAL A 12 16.54 24.45 12.36
C VAL A 12 16.43 23.44 11.20
N SER A 13 15.80 23.70 10.06
CA SER A 13 15.87 24.94 9.27
C SER A 13 14.62 25.19 8.42
N LEU A 14 14.16 26.44 8.49
CA LEU A 14 13.34 27.12 7.48
C LEU A 14 13.98 26.94 6.09
N LEU A 15 13.25 26.34 5.16
CA LEU A 15 13.41 26.60 3.74
C LEU A 15 12.21 27.45 3.32
N ALA A 16 12.54 28.63 2.81
CA ALA A 16 11.64 29.74 2.61
C ALA A 16 10.58 29.41 1.56
N LEU A 17 9.32 29.42 1.98
CA LEU A 17 8.22 29.81 1.12
C LEU A 17 8.41 31.29 0.77
N THR A 18 9.01 31.58 -0.38
CA THR A 18 8.84 32.87 -1.03
C THR A 18 7.50 32.86 -1.75
N ALA A 19 6.50 33.45 -1.09
CA ALA A 19 5.36 34.02 -1.77
C ALA A 19 5.86 35.09 -2.75
N LEU A 20 5.75 34.83 -4.06
CA LEU A 20 5.91 35.88 -5.06
C LEU A 20 4.56 36.58 -5.21
N ALA A 21 4.54 37.82 -4.72
CA ALA A 21 3.50 38.77 -5.04
C ALA A 21 3.50 39.02 -6.56
N ALA A 22 2.31 38.96 -7.16
CA ALA A 22 2.05 39.43 -8.50
C ALA A 22 2.39 40.93 -8.61
N THR A 23 3.56 41.22 -9.17
CA THR A 23 3.86 42.50 -9.81
C THR A 23 4.07 42.21 -11.28
N GLY A 24 3.26 42.82 -12.15
CA GLY A 24 3.33 42.70 -13.60
C GLY A 24 4.66 43.21 -14.15
N ALA A 25 5.69 42.38 -14.06
CA ALA A 25 6.80 42.41 -14.98
C ALA A 25 6.27 41.79 -16.28
N SER A 26 6.32 42.53 -17.38
CA SER A 26 6.47 41.92 -18.69
C SER A 26 7.65 40.95 -18.54
N ALA A 27 7.35 39.66 -18.49
CA ALA A 27 8.38 38.66 -18.62
C ALA A 27 8.93 38.87 -20.02
N ASP A 28 10.10 39.50 -20.08
CA ASP A 28 10.90 39.62 -21.30
C ASP A 28 11.35 38.18 -21.57
N HIS A 29 10.49 37.41 -22.25
CA HIS A 29 10.92 36.16 -22.84
C HIS A 29 11.75 36.57 -24.09
N GLY A 30 12.70 35.73 -24.51
CA GLY A 30 13.91 36.15 -25.26
C GLY A 30 13.73 37.06 -26.50
N SER A 31 14.85 37.48 -27.09
CA SER A 31 14.77 38.27 -28.35
C SER A 31 14.41 37.40 -29.56
N ALA A 32 13.92 38.01 -30.66
CA ALA A 32 13.66 37.31 -31.92
C ALA A 32 14.84 36.45 -32.40
N ASP A 33 16.06 36.98 -32.29
CA ASP A 33 17.31 36.26 -32.65
C ASP A 33 17.55 35.06 -31.74
N GLU A 34 17.17 35.15 -30.47
CA GLU A 34 17.30 34.06 -29.51
C GLU A 34 16.34 32.92 -29.85
N TYR A 35 15.06 33.20 -30.11
CA TYR A 35 14.11 32.18 -30.58
C TYR A 35 14.52 31.58 -31.93
N LEU A 36 15.03 32.39 -32.86
CA LEU A 36 15.54 31.89 -34.14
C LEU A 36 16.67 30.88 -33.94
N ASN A 37 17.62 31.15 -33.04
CA ASN A 37 18.70 30.22 -32.76
C ASN A 37 18.15 28.93 -32.13
N GLN A 38 17.33 29.05 -31.09
CA GLN A 38 16.78 27.89 -30.38
C GLN A 38 15.91 27.01 -31.30
N LEU A 39 15.01 27.60 -32.09
CA LEU A 39 14.19 26.85 -33.06
C LEU A 39 15.01 26.26 -34.22
N ASN A 40 16.18 26.80 -34.55
CA ASN A 40 17.07 26.18 -35.53
C ASN A 40 17.89 25.04 -34.94
N ASP A 41 18.27 25.12 -33.67
CA ASP A 41 18.99 24.05 -32.96
C ASP A 41 18.15 22.77 -32.83
N LEU A 42 16.82 22.90 -32.83
CA LEU A 42 15.89 21.77 -32.79
C LEU A 42 15.69 21.08 -34.14
N ARG A 43 16.21 21.63 -35.23
CA ARG A 43 16.06 21.05 -36.57
C ARG A 43 16.73 19.67 -36.62
N ASP A 44 16.11 18.75 -37.35
CA ASP A 44 16.62 17.39 -37.57
C ASP A 44 16.76 16.55 -36.28
N THR A 45 16.14 16.97 -35.17
CA THR A 45 15.98 16.12 -33.99
C THR A 45 15.09 14.91 -34.31
N GLU A 46 15.33 13.80 -33.63
CA GLU A 46 14.64 12.54 -33.90
C GLU A 46 13.11 12.68 -33.71
N ALA A 47 12.69 13.32 -32.61
CA ALA A 47 11.28 13.59 -32.33
C ALA A 47 10.59 14.37 -33.45
N LEU A 48 11.24 15.41 -33.98
CA LEU A 48 10.67 16.24 -35.06
C LEU A 48 10.72 15.56 -36.43
N THR A 49 11.63 14.61 -36.62
CA THR A 49 11.68 13.79 -37.83
C THR A 49 10.51 12.80 -37.87
N GLU A 50 10.14 12.23 -36.72
CA GLU A 50 9.02 11.29 -36.59
C GLU A 50 7.66 12.02 -36.57
N TYR A 51 7.60 13.17 -35.90
CA TYR A 51 6.40 14.00 -35.75
C TYR A 51 6.54 15.30 -36.54
N THR A 52 6.42 15.15 -37.86
CA THR A 52 6.65 16.22 -38.85
C THR A 52 5.75 17.45 -38.69
N GLU A 53 4.62 17.33 -38.01
CA GLU A 53 3.70 18.42 -37.74
C GLU A 53 4.34 19.47 -36.81
N LEU A 54 5.13 19.02 -35.83
CA LEU A 54 5.91 19.91 -34.96
C LEU A 54 7.11 20.53 -35.71
N ASP A 55 7.77 19.79 -36.61
CA ASP A 55 8.81 20.40 -37.46
C ASP A 55 8.22 21.45 -38.41
N LEU A 56 7.01 21.22 -38.92
CA LEU A 56 6.31 22.19 -39.74
C LEU A 56 6.01 23.46 -38.94
N ALA A 57 5.47 23.34 -37.72
CA ALA A 57 5.21 24.49 -36.83
C ALA A 57 6.50 25.27 -36.54
N ARG A 58 7.59 24.57 -36.19
CA ARG A 58 8.94 25.14 -35.99
C ARG A 58 9.42 25.89 -37.23
N SER A 59 9.32 25.28 -38.42
CA SER A 59 9.79 25.87 -39.67
C SER A 59 9.02 27.13 -40.05
N GLN A 60 7.70 27.15 -39.82
CA GLN A 60 6.85 28.32 -40.06
C GLN A 60 7.18 29.46 -39.08
N ALA A 61 7.39 29.14 -37.80
CA ALA A 61 7.82 30.13 -36.81
C ALA A 61 9.18 30.75 -37.14
N VAL A 62 10.14 29.96 -37.64
CA VAL A 62 11.43 30.49 -38.13
C VAL A 62 11.23 31.46 -39.29
N VAL A 63 10.33 31.16 -40.24
CA VAL A 63 10.02 32.06 -41.35
C VAL A 63 9.33 33.34 -40.85
N GLU A 64 8.38 33.24 -39.92
CA GLU A 64 7.70 34.39 -39.32
C GLU A 64 8.71 35.33 -38.63
N LEU A 65 9.57 34.77 -37.78
CA LEU A 65 10.63 35.52 -37.10
C LEU A 65 11.64 36.18 -38.05
N GLN A 66 11.93 35.57 -39.21
CA GLN A 66 12.82 36.15 -40.23
C GLN A 66 12.19 37.26 -41.06
N THR A 67 10.86 37.27 -41.15
CA THR A 67 10.11 38.17 -42.03
C THR A 67 9.37 39.27 -41.28
N THR A 68 9.25 39.15 -39.95
CA THR A 68 8.63 40.17 -39.12
C THR A 68 9.44 41.46 -39.11
N GLU A 69 8.75 42.59 -39.19
CA GLU A 69 9.36 43.93 -39.08
C GLU A 69 9.45 44.39 -37.62
N GLU A 70 8.57 43.87 -36.76
CA GLU A 70 8.47 44.21 -35.34
C GLU A 70 8.31 42.94 -34.51
N PHE A 71 9.04 42.87 -33.40
CA PHE A 71 8.93 41.80 -32.42
C PHE A 71 8.31 42.40 -31.15
N ASP A 72 7.02 42.19 -30.99
CA ASP A 72 6.24 42.68 -29.85
C ASP A 72 6.02 41.60 -28.79
N GLY A 73 5.34 41.98 -27.69
CA GLY A 73 5.07 41.06 -26.60
C GLY A 73 4.09 39.92 -26.93
N GLU A 74 3.28 40.08 -27.98
CA GLU A 74 2.37 39.01 -28.41
C GLU A 74 3.15 37.93 -29.16
N MET A 75 4.03 38.34 -30.09
CA MET A 75 4.93 37.44 -30.78
C MET A 75 5.89 36.75 -29.80
N ASP A 76 6.41 37.46 -28.82
CA ASP A 76 7.24 36.87 -27.76
C ASP A 76 6.50 35.74 -27.02
N ALA A 77 5.28 36.00 -26.55
CA ALA A 77 4.47 34.99 -25.88
C ALA A 77 4.20 33.76 -26.78
N ARG A 78 3.87 33.98 -28.07
CA ARG A 78 3.69 32.88 -29.02
C ARG A 78 4.96 32.03 -29.18
N MET A 79 6.11 32.66 -29.40
CA MET A 79 7.36 31.93 -29.62
C MET A 79 7.82 31.21 -28.35
N HIS A 80 7.60 31.81 -27.18
CA HIS A 80 7.84 31.18 -25.90
C HIS A 80 7.05 29.88 -25.74
N HIS A 81 5.73 29.92 -25.96
CA HIS A 81 4.88 28.75 -25.79
C HIS A 81 5.13 27.68 -26.86
N LEU A 82 5.38 28.07 -28.11
CA LEU A 82 5.75 27.12 -29.16
C LEU A 82 7.05 26.40 -28.83
N LEU A 83 8.10 27.13 -28.45
CA LEU A 83 9.38 26.55 -28.10
C LEU A 83 9.23 25.57 -26.93
N ASN A 84 8.57 25.97 -25.86
CA ASN A 84 8.40 25.10 -24.68
C ASN A 84 7.54 23.88 -25.00
N ALA A 85 6.53 23.99 -25.86
CA ALA A 85 5.77 22.83 -26.34
C ALA A 85 6.69 21.83 -27.07
N ILE A 86 7.57 22.30 -27.95
CA ILE A 86 8.50 21.44 -28.69
C ILE A 86 9.57 20.82 -27.76
N LEU A 87 10.05 21.58 -26.76
CA LEU A 87 11.01 21.06 -25.78
C LEU A 87 10.38 19.99 -24.89
N ALA A 88 9.19 20.24 -24.35
CA ALA A 88 8.44 19.26 -23.56
C ALA A 88 8.12 18.00 -24.38
N PHE A 89 7.74 18.17 -25.65
CA PHE A 89 7.52 17.02 -26.55
C PHE A 89 8.79 16.20 -26.80
N GLN A 90 9.96 16.84 -26.91
CA GLN A 90 11.21 16.12 -27.04
C GLN A 90 11.54 15.30 -25.79
N GLU A 91 11.27 15.82 -24.60
CA GLU A 91 11.41 15.06 -23.36
C GLU A 91 10.43 13.88 -23.32
N ALA A 92 9.18 14.10 -23.74
CA ALA A 92 8.17 13.04 -23.87
C ALA A 92 8.66 11.93 -24.81
N TYR A 93 9.16 12.29 -25.99
CA TYR A 93 9.68 11.34 -26.97
C TYR A 93 10.93 10.59 -26.46
N ALA A 94 11.87 11.30 -25.83
CA ALA A 94 13.11 10.71 -25.33
C ALA A 94 12.86 9.71 -24.20
N THR A 95 11.83 9.92 -23.38
CA THR A 95 11.46 9.05 -22.25
C THR A 95 10.49 7.94 -22.66
N ALA A 96 9.94 7.98 -23.88
CA ALA A 96 8.85 7.12 -24.32
C ALA A 96 9.08 5.62 -24.17
N GLN A 97 10.31 5.15 -24.32
CA GLN A 97 10.66 3.72 -24.23
C GLN A 97 11.03 3.29 -22.81
N ASP A 98 11.80 4.12 -22.09
CA ASP A 98 12.37 3.75 -20.79
C ASP A 98 11.41 4.06 -19.62
N ASP A 99 10.64 5.14 -19.73
CA ASP A 99 9.63 5.54 -18.76
C ASP A 99 8.37 6.08 -19.46
N PRO A 100 7.48 5.18 -19.94
CA PRO A 100 6.27 5.57 -20.64
C PRO A 100 5.29 6.40 -19.80
N VAL A 101 5.36 6.30 -18.46
CA VAL A 101 4.49 7.09 -17.57
C VAL A 101 4.97 8.54 -17.54
N ALA A 102 6.27 8.75 -17.28
CA ALA A 102 6.86 10.09 -17.33
C ALA A 102 6.73 10.72 -18.72
N SER A 103 6.84 9.90 -19.77
CA SER A 103 6.63 10.31 -21.16
C SER A 103 5.24 10.95 -21.39
N VAL A 104 4.19 10.39 -20.81
CA VAL A 104 2.84 10.99 -20.86
C VAL A 104 2.77 12.28 -20.04
N ASP A 105 3.43 12.37 -18.89
CA ASP A 105 3.45 13.62 -18.09
C ASP A 105 4.14 14.78 -18.86
N HIS A 106 5.21 14.49 -19.60
CA HIS A 106 5.86 15.47 -20.48
C HIS A 106 4.99 15.84 -21.70
N ALA A 107 4.22 14.89 -22.23
CA ALA A 107 3.25 15.17 -23.28
C ALA A 107 2.12 16.07 -22.76
N ASP A 108 1.64 15.87 -21.52
CA ASP A 108 0.64 16.73 -20.87
C ASP A 108 1.20 18.16 -20.68
N GLU A 109 2.50 18.28 -20.42
CA GLU A 109 3.21 19.57 -20.39
C GLU A 109 3.25 20.26 -21.76
N ALA A 110 3.58 19.50 -22.81
CA ALA A 110 3.54 20.03 -24.17
C ALA A 110 2.12 20.50 -24.54
N GLN A 111 1.08 19.74 -24.19
CA GLN A 111 -0.31 20.12 -24.43
C GLN A 111 -0.67 21.44 -23.73
N ARG A 112 -0.29 21.60 -22.45
CA ARG A 112 -0.50 22.86 -21.72
C ARG A 112 0.12 24.06 -22.43
N HIS A 113 1.31 23.89 -23.01
CA HIS A 113 1.96 24.95 -23.78
C HIS A 113 1.28 25.22 -25.12
N LEU A 114 0.73 24.20 -25.80
CA LEU A 114 -0.06 24.41 -27.01
C LEU A 114 -1.38 25.11 -26.73
N ASP A 115 -2.02 24.83 -25.60
CA ASP A 115 -3.23 25.54 -25.17
C ASP A 115 -2.93 27.03 -24.93
N GLN A 116 -1.84 27.33 -24.22
CA GLN A 116 -1.36 28.70 -24.00
C GLN A 116 -0.95 29.39 -25.31
N LEU A 117 -0.34 28.65 -26.24
CA LEU A 117 0.01 29.14 -27.56
C LEU A 117 -1.24 29.54 -28.36
N SER A 118 -2.30 28.75 -28.29
CA SER A 118 -3.60 29.07 -28.89
C SER A 118 -4.18 30.35 -28.30
N GLU A 119 -4.14 30.51 -26.98
CA GLU A 119 -4.60 31.73 -26.29
C GLU A 119 -3.76 32.97 -26.65
N ALA A 120 -2.48 32.80 -26.99
CA ALA A 120 -1.57 33.85 -27.43
C ALA A 120 -1.70 34.21 -28.93
N GLY A 121 -2.72 33.69 -29.64
CA GLY A 121 -2.91 33.96 -31.08
C GLY A 121 -2.03 33.10 -31.99
N GLY A 122 -1.52 31.98 -31.49
CA GLY A 122 -0.70 31.00 -32.21
C GLY A 122 -1.50 29.76 -32.66
N GLU A 123 -2.78 29.91 -33.00
CA GLU A 123 -3.70 28.77 -33.22
C GLU A 123 -3.24 27.83 -34.33
N THR A 124 -2.56 28.35 -35.36
CA THR A 124 -2.01 27.52 -36.44
C THR A 124 -0.91 26.59 -35.93
N TYR A 125 -0.02 27.09 -35.08
CA TYR A 125 1.05 26.29 -34.47
C TYR A 125 0.50 25.31 -33.44
N ALA A 126 -0.42 25.78 -32.60
CA ALA A 126 -1.10 24.95 -31.61
C ALA A 126 -1.82 23.76 -32.27
N GLY A 127 -2.53 24.01 -33.38
CA GLY A 127 -3.22 22.95 -34.13
C GLY A 127 -2.27 21.90 -34.69
N LEU A 128 -1.13 22.30 -35.26
CA LEU A 128 -0.11 21.36 -35.74
C LEU A 128 0.50 20.53 -34.60
N GLY A 129 0.84 21.17 -33.49
CA GLY A 129 1.37 20.47 -32.32
C GLY A 129 0.35 19.51 -31.70
N THR A 130 -0.92 19.87 -31.70
CA THR A 130 -1.99 19.02 -31.15
C THR A 130 -2.13 17.73 -31.96
N VAL A 131 -2.07 17.81 -33.29
CA VAL A 131 -2.10 16.61 -34.15
C VAL A 131 -0.90 15.69 -33.89
N ALA A 132 0.29 16.25 -33.66
CA ALA A 132 1.45 15.45 -33.26
C ALA A 132 1.24 14.75 -31.91
N LEU A 133 0.72 15.48 -30.92
CA LEU A 133 0.45 14.94 -29.59
C LEU A 133 -0.65 13.87 -29.61
N GLU A 134 -1.73 14.05 -30.36
CA GLU A 134 -2.79 13.03 -30.51
C GLU A 134 -2.21 11.70 -31.01
N ARG A 135 -1.34 11.73 -32.03
CA ARG A 135 -0.62 10.54 -32.53
C ARG A 135 0.31 9.93 -31.48
N PHE A 136 1.03 10.78 -30.75
CA PHE A 136 1.95 10.35 -29.71
C PHE A 136 1.20 9.65 -28.56
N TYR A 137 0.14 10.29 -28.07
CA TYR A 137 -0.75 9.74 -27.07
C TYR A 137 -1.38 8.42 -27.49
N ALA A 138 -1.87 8.30 -28.73
CA ALA A 138 -2.45 7.05 -29.23
C ALA A 138 -1.45 5.88 -29.12
N THR A 139 -0.20 6.14 -29.51
CA THR A 139 0.88 5.14 -29.41
C THR A 139 1.18 4.78 -27.96
N GLN A 140 1.36 5.79 -27.10
CA GLN A 140 1.71 5.57 -25.70
C GLN A 140 0.58 4.95 -24.89
N ALA A 141 -0.68 5.26 -25.21
CA ALA A 141 -1.84 4.66 -24.57
C ALA A 141 -1.87 3.15 -24.76
N GLU A 142 -1.60 2.67 -25.98
CA GLU A 142 -1.52 1.24 -26.28
C GLU A 142 -0.35 0.59 -25.54
N VAL A 143 0.85 1.18 -25.57
CA VAL A 143 2.03 0.67 -24.86
C VAL A 143 1.77 0.55 -23.35
N LEU A 144 1.23 1.60 -22.73
CA LEU A 144 0.93 1.63 -21.30
C LEU A 144 -0.15 0.61 -20.94
N TYR A 145 -1.19 0.50 -21.75
CA TYR A 145 -2.26 -0.47 -21.53
C TYR A 145 -1.74 -1.91 -21.65
N GLU A 146 -0.91 -2.22 -22.65
CA GLU A 146 -0.29 -3.54 -22.79
C GLU A 146 0.64 -3.89 -21.63
N GLN A 147 1.43 -2.91 -21.15
CA GLN A 147 2.27 -3.08 -19.96
C GLN A 147 1.43 -3.29 -18.70
N ALA A 148 0.30 -2.59 -18.58
CA ALA A 148 -0.61 -2.77 -17.45
C ALA A 148 -1.13 -4.21 -17.37
N GLN A 149 -1.47 -4.83 -18.51
CA GLN A 149 -1.93 -6.22 -18.55
C GLN A 149 -0.83 -7.25 -18.22
N GLN A 150 0.44 -6.83 -18.24
CA GLN A 150 1.60 -7.67 -17.91
C GLN A 150 2.17 -7.36 -16.52
N ALA A 151 1.67 -6.33 -15.84
CA ALA A 151 2.17 -5.92 -14.53
C ALA A 151 1.86 -6.99 -13.47
N GLU A 152 2.87 -7.37 -12.70
CA GLU A 152 2.78 -8.41 -11.68
C GLU A 152 2.17 -7.92 -10.36
N SER A 153 2.15 -6.60 -10.12
CA SER A 153 1.57 -6.01 -8.91
C SER A 153 0.41 -5.07 -9.25
N THR A 154 -0.65 -5.12 -8.44
CA THR A 154 -1.84 -4.29 -8.61
C THR A 154 -1.53 -2.79 -8.58
N PRO A 155 -0.67 -2.26 -7.68
CA PRO A 155 -0.31 -0.85 -7.69
C PRO A 155 0.36 -0.40 -8.99
N ARG A 156 1.29 -1.20 -9.53
CA ARG A 156 1.95 -0.86 -10.80
C ARG A 156 0.96 -0.94 -11.96
N ARG A 157 0.06 -1.93 -11.97
CA ARG A 157 -1.01 -2.01 -12.96
C ARG A 157 -1.91 -0.78 -12.93
N LEU A 158 -2.32 -0.32 -11.75
CA LEU A 158 -3.14 0.88 -11.57
C LEU A 158 -2.43 2.15 -12.05
N GLU A 159 -1.13 2.30 -11.76
CA GLU A 159 -0.32 3.42 -12.26
C GLU A 159 -0.29 3.46 -13.79
N LEU A 160 -0.01 2.31 -14.42
CA LEU A 160 0.01 2.17 -15.88
C LEU A 160 -1.36 2.42 -16.51
N LEU A 161 -2.43 1.86 -15.93
CA LEU A 161 -3.80 2.11 -16.39
C LEU A 161 -4.19 3.58 -16.25
N ASN A 162 -3.79 4.24 -15.18
CA ASN A 162 -4.07 5.66 -15.00
C ASN A 162 -3.37 6.51 -16.08
N ALA A 163 -2.10 6.20 -16.38
CA ALA A 163 -1.38 6.85 -17.46
C ALA A 163 -1.99 6.53 -18.84
N SER A 164 -2.39 5.28 -19.10
CA SER A 164 -3.03 4.91 -20.37
C SER A 164 -4.36 5.60 -20.56
N VAL A 165 -5.16 5.79 -19.49
CA VAL A 165 -6.43 6.53 -19.55
C VAL A 165 -6.20 7.98 -19.94
N ARG A 166 -5.22 8.66 -19.34
CA ARG A 166 -4.87 10.04 -19.75
C ARG A 166 -4.42 10.09 -21.21
N ALA A 167 -3.61 9.13 -21.65
CA ALA A 167 -3.17 9.06 -23.03
C ALA A 167 -4.33 8.76 -24.01
N PHE A 168 -5.26 7.85 -23.71
CA PHE A 168 -6.44 7.64 -24.57
C PHE A 168 -7.33 8.88 -24.66
N ASP A 169 -7.47 9.65 -23.57
CA ASP A 169 -8.18 10.93 -23.58
C ASP A 169 -7.48 11.95 -24.48
N GLY A 170 -6.16 12.12 -24.30
CA GLY A 170 -5.33 13.01 -25.12
C GLY A 170 -5.26 12.62 -26.61
N ALA A 171 -5.46 11.34 -26.91
CA ALA A 171 -5.56 10.83 -28.29
C ALA A 171 -6.95 11.03 -28.92
N GLY A 172 -7.97 11.40 -28.14
CA GLY A 172 -9.35 11.48 -28.60
C GLY A 172 -10.02 10.10 -28.82
N GLU A 173 -9.44 9.03 -28.29
CA GLU A 173 -9.90 7.63 -28.46
C GLU A 173 -11.02 7.28 -27.48
N SER A 174 -12.18 7.92 -27.64
CA SER A 174 -13.28 7.89 -26.66
C SER A 174 -13.78 6.50 -26.22
N GLU A 175 -13.80 5.51 -27.12
CA GLU A 175 -14.21 4.14 -26.78
C GLU A 175 -13.15 3.45 -25.90
N ARG A 176 -11.88 3.53 -26.29
CA ARG A 176 -10.75 2.96 -25.53
C ARG A 176 -10.56 3.64 -24.19
N PHE A 177 -10.74 4.96 -24.15
CA PHE A 177 -10.75 5.74 -22.91
C PHE A 177 -11.79 5.19 -21.92
N ALA A 178 -13.03 5.02 -22.36
CA ALA A 178 -14.11 4.55 -21.49
C ALA A 178 -13.85 3.13 -20.96
N ASP A 179 -13.36 2.23 -21.82
CA ASP A 179 -13.01 0.86 -21.43
C ASP A 179 -11.87 0.81 -20.42
N ALA A 180 -10.75 1.49 -20.71
CA ALA A 180 -9.59 1.55 -19.82
C ALA A 180 -9.93 2.24 -18.49
N GLN A 181 -10.78 3.28 -18.53
CA GLN A 181 -11.27 3.96 -17.34
C GLN A 181 -12.10 3.03 -16.45
N LEU A 182 -13.02 2.27 -17.05
CA LEU A 182 -13.85 1.32 -16.32
C LEU A 182 -13.00 0.23 -15.66
N GLU A 183 -12.01 -0.32 -16.38
CA GLU A 183 -11.09 -1.33 -15.84
C GLU A 183 -10.27 -0.77 -14.67
N ARG A 184 -9.70 0.43 -14.82
CA ARG A 184 -8.98 1.13 -13.74
C ARG A 184 -9.86 1.31 -12.51
N ASP A 185 -11.07 1.82 -12.68
CA ASP A 185 -11.96 2.15 -11.57
C ASP A 185 -12.44 0.90 -10.83
N GLN A 186 -12.69 -0.20 -11.55
CA GLN A 186 -13.00 -1.50 -10.95
C GLN A 186 -11.83 -2.05 -10.14
N LEU A 187 -10.63 -2.06 -10.75
CA LEU A 187 -9.43 -2.56 -10.08
C LEU A 187 -9.07 -1.73 -8.85
N LEU A 188 -9.24 -0.40 -8.91
CA LEU A 188 -8.98 0.49 -7.79
C LEU A 188 -9.96 0.21 -6.64
N ALA A 189 -11.25 0.05 -6.93
CA ALA A 189 -12.24 -0.25 -5.90
C ALA A 189 -12.03 -1.61 -5.23
N GLU A 190 -11.65 -2.64 -6.00
CA GLU A 190 -11.28 -3.95 -5.48
C GLU A 190 -10.05 -3.84 -4.59
N TYR A 191 -8.97 -3.23 -5.09
CA TYR A 191 -7.73 -3.02 -4.34
C TYR A 191 -7.95 -2.24 -3.04
N GLU A 192 -8.72 -1.15 -3.06
CA GLU A 192 -9.00 -0.36 -1.86
C GLU A 192 -9.81 -1.15 -0.82
N SER A 193 -10.76 -1.97 -1.27
CA SER A 193 -11.55 -2.84 -0.40
C SER A 193 -10.66 -3.92 0.23
N ASP A 194 -9.81 -4.54 -0.56
CA ASP A 194 -8.93 -5.61 -0.10
C ASP A 194 -7.82 -5.09 0.82
N MET A 195 -7.25 -3.92 0.55
CA MET A 195 -6.28 -3.30 1.46
C MET A 195 -6.93 -2.89 2.79
N GLN A 196 -8.17 -2.40 2.79
CA GLN A 196 -8.89 -2.15 4.05
C GLN A 196 -9.11 -3.44 4.85
N ARG A 197 -9.41 -4.55 4.16
CA ARG A 197 -9.58 -5.85 4.78
C ARG A 197 -8.25 -6.38 5.31
N HIS A 198 -7.18 -6.32 4.52
CA HIS A 198 -5.82 -6.66 4.92
C HIS A 198 -5.43 -5.95 6.21
N ASP A 199 -5.59 -4.63 6.26
CA ASP A 199 -5.20 -3.82 7.41
C ASP A 199 -6.01 -4.17 8.66
N ALA A 200 -7.31 -4.45 8.50
CA ALA A 200 -8.17 -4.90 9.60
C ALA A 200 -7.71 -6.27 10.15
N LEU A 201 -7.42 -7.24 9.27
CA LEU A 201 -6.95 -8.57 9.66
C LEU A 201 -5.57 -8.51 10.35
N VAL A 202 -4.64 -7.71 9.82
CA VAL A 202 -3.33 -7.47 10.43
C VAL A 202 -3.49 -6.81 11.80
N SER A 203 -4.39 -5.83 11.93
CA SER A 203 -4.69 -5.17 13.20
C SER A 203 -5.25 -6.15 14.23
N ASP A 204 -6.22 -6.97 13.85
CA ASP A 204 -6.87 -7.95 14.74
C ASP A 204 -5.87 -9.03 15.21
N ALA A 205 -5.05 -9.56 14.30
CA ALA A 205 -4.00 -10.51 14.63
C ALA A 205 -2.93 -9.89 15.57
N ASN A 206 -2.51 -8.65 15.32
CA ASN A 206 -1.58 -7.95 16.21
C ASN A 206 -2.18 -7.68 17.59
N ALA A 207 -3.43 -7.22 17.66
CA ALA A 207 -4.11 -6.95 18.92
C ALA A 207 -4.18 -8.20 19.80
N TYR A 208 -4.42 -9.38 19.19
CA TYR A 208 -4.33 -10.66 19.89
C TYR A 208 -2.91 -10.93 20.41
N LEU A 209 -1.89 -10.84 19.57
CA LEU A 209 -0.50 -11.13 19.95
C LEU A 209 0.00 -10.19 21.05
N GLU A 210 -0.34 -8.90 20.98
CA GLU A 210 -0.01 -7.91 22.00
C GLU A 210 -0.76 -8.17 23.31
N GLY A 211 -2.05 -8.49 23.23
CA GLY A 211 -2.87 -8.80 24.41
C GLY A 211 -2.41 -10.07 25.14
N CYS A 212 -1.93 -11.05 24.38
CA CYS A 212 -1.39 -12.29 24.91
C CYS A 212 -0.02 -12.12 25.58
N GLY A 213 0.84 -11.25 25.03
CA GLY A 213 2.15 -10.93 25.58
C GLY A 213 3.02 -12.16 25.83
N ALA A 214 3.67 -12.22 27.00
CA ALA A 214 4.57 -13.33 27.36
C ALA A 214 3.86 -14.70 27.48
N ALA A 215 2.52 -14.73 27.63
CA ALA A 215 1.80 -16.00 27.69
C ALA A 215 1.88 -16.77 26.36
N CYS A 216 2.02 -16.05 25.24
CA CYS A 216 2.14 -16.65 23.91
C CYS A 216 3.50 -17.29 23.64
N GLU A 217 4.53 -16.97 24.44
CA GLU A 217 5.90 -17.44 24.23
C GLU A 217 6.08 -18.91 24.65
N GLY A 218 5.21 -19.46 25.51
CA GLY A 218 5.36 -20.82 25.98
C GLY A 218 4.15 -21.42 26.71
N PRO A 219 3.98 -22.75 26.68
CA PRO A 219 2.85 -23.44 27.30
C PRO A 219 2.85 -23.31 28.84
N THR A 220 4.01 -23.11 29.46
CA THR A 220 4.13 -22.93 30.92
C THR A 220 3.55 -21.61 31.39
N ASP A 221 3.76 -20.53 30.63
CA ASP A 221 3.29 -19.20 30.97
C ASP A 221 1.77 -19.10 30.82
N TYR A 222 1.19 -19.83 29.87
CA TYR A 222 -0.26 -20.02 29.77
C TYR A 222 -0.89 -20.72 30.96
N VAL A 223 -0.26 -21.79 31.46
CA VAL A 223 -0.79 -22.51 32.63
C VAL A 223 -0.75 -21.63 33.88
N LEU A 224 0.25 -20.75 33.98
CA LEU A 224 0.43 -19.82 35.11
C LEU A 224 -0.51 -18.60 35.05
N SER A 225 -0.95 -18.18 33.86
CA SER A 225 -1.83 -17.00 33.69
C SER A 225 -3.31 -17.27 34.03
N GLY A 226 -3.78 -18.52 33.99
CA GLY A 226 -5.06 -18.92 34.56
C GLY A 226 -5.73 -20.12 33.86
N PRO A 227 -6.19 -21.14 34.60
CA PRO A 227 -6.65 -22.40 34.01
C PRO A 227 -8.03 -22.37 33.35
N PHE A 228 -8.81 -21.29 33.52
CA PHE A 228 -10.21 -21.22 33.08
C PHE A 228 -10.42 -20.58 31.70
N GLY A 229 -9.35 -20.07 31.05
CA GLY A 229 -9.42 -19.38 29.76
C GLY A 229 -8.74 -20.09 28.58
N ALA A 230 -8.15 -21.28 28.78
CA ALA A 230 -7.28 -21.88 27.77
C ALA A 230 -8.00 -22.24 26.44
N VAL A 231 -9.29 -22.58 26.49
CA VAL A 231 -10.09 -22.87 25.29
C VAL A 231 -10.45 -21.61 24.52
N SER A 232 -10.90 -20.55 25.22
CA SER A 232 -11.22 -19.26 24.57
C SER A 232 -9.98 -18.65 23.92
N GLU A 233 -8.84 -18.86 24.56
CA GLU A 233 -7.58 -18.42 24.05
C GLU A 233 -7.12 -19.20 22.82
N TYR A 234 -7.23 -20.53 22.85
CA TYR A 234 -6.93 -21.35 21.68
C TYR A 234 -7.79 -20.94 20.47
N THR A 235 -9.07 -20.62 20.68
CA THR A 235 -9.93 -20.10 19.60
C THR A 235 -9.52 -18.72 19.12
N ALA A 236 -9.05 -17.84 20.01
CA ALA A 236 -8.53 -16.52 19.65
C ALA A 236 -7.22 -16.63 18.85
N ALA A 237 -6.31 -17.53 19.26
CA ALA A 237 -5.09 -17.84 18.54
C ALA A 237 -5.37 -18.39 17.13
N MET A 238 -6.38 -19.27 17.01
CA MET A 238 -6.82 -19.81 15.74
C MET A 238 -7.39 -18.73 14.82
N SER A 239 -8.17 -17.80 15.36
CA SER A 239 -8.67 -16.64 14.61
C SER A 239 -7.51 -15.79 14.11
N ALA A 240 -6.62 -15.36 15.01
CA ALA A 240 -5.47 -14.51 14.67
C ALA A 240 -4.54 -15.16 13.63
N HIS A 241 -4.37 -16.49 13.67
CA HIS A 241 -3.64 -17.22 12.64
C HIS A 241 -4.37 -17.21 11.29
N GLY A 242 -5.69 -17.43 11.29
CA GLY A 242 -6.51 -17.32 10.10
C GLY A 242 -6.50 -15.91 9.51
N ASP A 243 -6.60 -14.88 10.35
CA ASP A 243 -6.59 -13.47 9.95
C ASP A 243 -5.25 -13.10 9.30
N ALA A 244 -4.13 -13.49 9.92
CA ALA A 244 -2.80 -13.24 9.37
C ALA A 244 -2.54 -14.02 8.06
N SER A 245 -3.05 -15.25 7.95
CA SER A 245 -2.94 -16.05 6.71
C SER A 245 -3.76 -15.44 5.57
N GLU A 246 -4.98 -14.97 5.86
CA GLU A 246 -5.82 -14.30 4.87
C GLU A 246 -5.24 -12.94 4.45
N ALA A 247 -4.67 -12.17 5.40
CA ALA A 247 -3.93 -10.96 5.07
C ALA A 247 -2.73 -11.27 4.15
N ALA A 248 -1.96 -12.31 4.44
CA ALA A 248 -0.86 -12.72 3.56
C ALA A 248 -1.34 -13.07 2.15
N ALA A 249 -2.45 -13.79 2.03
CA ALA A 249 -3.04 -14.14 0.74
C ALA A 249 -3.49 -12.91 -0.06
N ILE A 250 -4.14 -11.92 0.57
CA ILE A 250 -4.52 -10.66 -0.08
C ILE A 250 -3.28 -9.91 -0.58
N ALA A 251 -2.23 -9.82 0.25
CA ALA A 251 -0.99 -9.16 -0.14
C ALA A 251 -0.29 -9.89 -1.30
N GLU A 252 -0.28 -11.23 -1.31
CA GLU A 252 0.24 -12.04 -2.41
C GLU A 252 -0.55 -11.83 -3.71
N GLU A 253 -1.87 -11.79 -3.63
CA GLU A 253 -2.77 -11.56 -4.78
C GLU A 253 -2.47 -10.21 -5.47
N HIS A 254 -2.11 -9.19 -4.70
CA HIS A 254 -1.75 -7.87 -5.22
C HIS A 254 -0.24 -7.69 -5.53
N GLY A 255 0.58 -8.72 -5.35
CA GLY A 255 2.03 -8.66 -5.59
C GLY A 255 2.81 -7.84 -4.56
N LEU A 256 2.28 -7.69 -3.35
CA LEU A 256 2.88 -6.92 -2.25
C LEU A 256 3.79 -7.80 -1.38
N SER A 257 4.97 -8.13 -1.92
CA SER A 257 5.87 -9.12 -1.30
C SER A 257 6.33 -8.78 0.14
N GLU A 258 6.53 -7.49 0.46
CA GLU A 258 6.90 -7.05 1.80
C GLU A 258 5.74 -7.23 2.80
N ASP A 259 4.53 -6.84 2.41
CA ASP A 259 3.33 -6.98 3.24
C ASP A 259 2.97 -8.45 3.46
N ALA A 260 3.03 -9.26 2.39
CA ALA A 260 2.85 -10.72 2.47
C ALA A 260 3.85 -11.35 3.45
N SER A 261 5.13 -10.95 3.38
CA SER A 261 6.17 -11.42 4.31
C SER A 261 5.93 -10.95 5.75
N GLY A 262 5.36 -9.75 5.94
CA GLY A 262 4.96 -9.23 7.23
C GLY A 262 3.80 -10.02 7.85
N ALA A 263 2.75 -10.27 7.07
CA ALA A 263 1.60 -11.07 7.46
C ALA A 263 1.97 -12.54 7.74
N ALA A 264 2.84 -13.15 6.93
CA ALA A 264 3.35 -14.51 7.17
C ALA A 264 4.15 -14.62 8.49
N GLN A 265 4.86 -13.56 8.89
CA GLN A 265 5.52 -13.52 10.20
C GLN A 265 4.50 -13.45 11.35
N LEU A 266 3.41 -12.70 11.18
CA LEU A 266 2.30 -12.67 12.15
C LEU A 266 1.62 -14.04 12.24
N GLU A 267 1.38 -14.67 11.10
CA GLU A 267 0.81 -16.02 11.00
C GLU A 267 1.67 -17.03 11.80
N SER A 268 2.99 -16.99 11.62
CA SER A 268 3.92 -17.88 12.34
C SER A 268 3.90 -17.67 13.86
N ARG A 269 3.78 -16.41 14.30
CA ARG A 269 3.65 -16.07 15.73
C ARG A 269 2.30 -16.53 16.29
N ALA A 270 1.20 -16.29 15.58
CA ALA A 270 -0.13 -16.74 15.97
C ALA A 270 -0.22 -18.27 16.00
N PHE A 271 0.42 -18.96 15.06
CA PHE A 271 0.54 -20.43 15.08
C PHE A 271 1.30 -20.92 16.31
N THR A 272 2.40 -20.26 16.67
CA THR A 272 3.17 -20.60 17.88
C THR A 272 2.32 -20.44 19.14
N ALA A 273 1.58 -19.34 19.23
CA ALA A 273 0.61 -19.08 20.31
C ALA A 273 -0.50 -20.14 20.36
N MET A 274 -1.02 -20.55 19.20
CA MET A 274 -2.04 -21.59 19.08
C MET A 274 -1.53 -22.93 19.60
N VAL A 275 -0.32 -23.32 19.21
CA VAL A 275 0.33 -24.56 19.68
C VAL A 275 0.61 -24.50 21.18
N SER A 276 1.08 -23.37 21.71
CA SER A 276 1.37 -23.22 23.14
C SER A 276 0.10 -23.27 24.00
N ALA A 277 -0.98 -22.60 23.57
CA ALA A 277 -2.29 -22.66 24.22
C ALA A 277 -2.90 -24.08 24.17
N GLY A 278 -2.75 -24.78 23.04
CA GLY A 278 -3.18 -26.17 22.89
C GLY A 278 -2.43 -27.12 23.83
N ALA A 279 -1.11 -26.99 23.91
CA ALA A 279 -0.28 -27.78 24.83
C ALA A 279 -0.60 -27.47 26.31
N ALA A 280 -0.79 -26.21 26.67
CA ALA A 280 -1.20 -25.80 28.01
C ALA A 280 -2.55 -26.40 28.40
N SER A 281 -3.52 -26.40 27.47
CA SER A 281 -4.83 -27.04 27.68
C SER A 281 -4.71 -28.53 27.97
N ALA A 282 -3.85 -29.25 27.23
CA ALA A 282 -3.59 -30.67 27.49
C ALA A 282 -2.97 -30.90 28.87
N ILE A 283 -1.97 -30.09 29.26
CA ILE A 283 -1.33 -30.17 30.57
C ILE A 283 -2.36 -29.96 31.70
N LEU A 284 -3.21 -28.93 31.58
CA LEU A 284 -4.27 -28.65 32.55
C LEU A 284 -5.26 -29.81 32.65
N ALA A 285 -5.65 -30.42 31.53
CA ALA A 285 -6.53 -31.59 31.52
C ALA A 285 -5.91 -32.77 32.30
N PHE A 286 -4.61 -33.04 32.11
CA PHE A 286 -3.89 -34.08 32.86
C PHE A 286 -3.80 -33.75 34.36
N LEU A 287 -3.55 -32.49 34.72
CA LEU A 287 -3.50 -32.05 36.13
C LEU A 287 -4.85 -32.17 36.81
N TYR A 288 -5.94 -31.77 36.16
CA TYR A 288 -7.30 -31.92 36.69
C TYR A 288 -7.70 -33.40 36.82
N ALA A 289 -7.40 -34.23 35.83
CA ALA A 289 -7.64 -35.67 35.92
C ALA A 289 -6.84 -36.31 37.07
N GLY A 290 -5.57 -35.93 37.24
CA GLY A 290 -4.73 -36.38 38.34
C GLY A 290 -5.26 -35.97 39.71
N LEU A 291 -5.70 -34.71 39.86
CA LEU A 291 -6.33 -34.20 41.08
C LEU A 291 -7.61 -35.00 41.41
N PHE A 292 -8.45 -35.24 40.40
CA PHE A 292 -9.68 -36.01 40.57
C PHE A 292 -9.40 -37.45 41.03
N VAL A 293 -8.43 -38.12 40.40
CA VAL A 293 -7.98 -39.47 40.80
C VAL A 293 -7.41 -39.45 42.23
N ALA A 294 -6.62 -38.44 42.60
CA ALA A 294 -6.07 -38.32 43.95
C ALA A 294 -7.16 -38.11 45.01
N VAL A 295 -8.16 -37.26 44.74
CA VAL A 295 -9.32 -37.05 45.62
C VAL A 295 -10.13 -38.34 45.75
N ALA A 296 -10.43 -39.01 44.63
CA ALA A 296 -11.15 -40.29 44.64
C ALA A 296 -10.39 -41.36 45.43
N ALA A 297 -9.07 -41.49 45.21
CA ALA A 297 -8.22 -42.40 45.95
C ALA A 297 -8.19 -42.07 47.46
N GLY A 298 -8.14 -40.80 47.83
CA GLY A 298 -8.22 -40.34 49.23
C GLY A 298 -9.56 -40.69 49.89
N VAL A 299 -10.68 -40.51 49.17
CA VAL A 299 -12.01 -40.91 49.64
C VAL A 299 -12.11 -42.42 49.81
N VAL A 300 -11.65 -43.20 48.83
CA VAL A 300 -11.62 -44.67 48.88
C VAL A 300 -10.75 -45.15 50.04
N TRP A 301 -9.57 -44.56 50.23
CA TRP A 301 -8.69 -44.86 51.36
C TRP A 301 -9.38 -44.59 52.68
N ARG A 302 -10.07 -43.45 52.82
CA ARG A 302 -10.80 -43.10 54.04
C ARG A 302 -11.96 -44.06 54.34
N ILE A 303 -12.72 -44.45 53.32
CA ILE A 303 -13.78 -45.46 53.42
C ILE A 303 -13.21 -46.82 53.84
N SER A 304 -12.07 -47.22 53.27
CA SER A 304 -11.39 -48.48 53.61
C SER A 304 -10.92 -48.52 55.07
N VAL A 305 -10.33 -47.43 55.58
CA VAL A 305 -9.95 -47.31 57.00
C VAL A 305 -11.17 -47.42 57.91
N TRP A 306 -12.26 -46.72 57.60
CA TRP A 306 -13.51 -46.85 58.37
C TRP A 306 -14.09 -48.26 58.34
N GLY A 307 -14.06 -48.93 57.18
CA GLY A 307 -14.49 -50.32 57.07
C GLY A 307 -13.65 -51.27 57.92
N SER A 308 -12.34 -51.05 57.98
CA SER A 308 -11.43 -51.79 58.86
C SER A 308 -11.76 -51.56 60.33
N ASP A 309 -11.95 -50.30 60.75
CA ASP A 309 -12.28 -49.94 62.14
C ASP A 309 -13.63 -50.52 62.59
N VAL A 310 -14.63 -50.54 61.71
CA VAL A 310 -15.92 -51.20 61.98
C VAL A 310 -15.74 -52.71 62.13
N HIS A 311 -14.93 -53.35 61.28
CA HIS A 311 -14.71 -54.79 61.34
C HIS A 311 -13.93 -55.22 62.60
N THR A 312 -12.95 -54.42 63.05
CA THR A 312 -12.24 -54.66 64.32
C THR A 312 -13.13 -54.39 65.54
N SER A 313 -13.99 -53.36 65.50
CA SER A 313 -14.95 -53.12 66.60
C SER A 313 -16.00 -54.24 66.74
N ALA A 314 -16.36 -54.91 65.65
CA ALA A 314 -17.24 -56.07 65.67
C ALA A 314 -16.57 -57.36 66.21
N LEU A 315 -15.24 -57.38 66.35
CA LEU A 315 -14.49 -58.52 66.88
C LEU A 315 -14.09 -58.35 68.35
N ASP A 316 -14.22 -57.14 68.93
CA ASP A 316 -13.82 -56.84 70.31
C ASP A 316 -14.99 -56.89 71.33
N GLU A 317 -16.16 -57.36 70.91
CA GLU A 317 -17.32 -57.57 71.79
C GLU A 317 -17.68 -59.06 71.91
N ILE A 318 -16.84 -59.83 72.62
CA ILE A 318 -17.28 -60.80 73.63
C ILE A 318 -16.21 -60.87 74.73
N VAL A 319 -16.18 -59.87 75.62
CA VAL A 319 -15.70 -60.10 76.99
C VAL A 319 -16.95 -60.16 77.86
N THR A 320 -17.43 -61.37 78.13
CA THR A 320 -18.46 -61.59 79.16
C THR A 320 -17.89 -61.13 80.50
N PRO A 321 -18.46 -60.12 81.17
CA PRO A 321 -18.06 -59.80 82.52
C PRO A 321 -18.38 -60.99 83.43
N LEU A 322 -17.41 -61.32 84.28
CA LEU A 322 -17.54 -62.16 85.45
C LEU A 322 -18.92 -61.99 86.11
N GLU A 323 -19.62 -63.09 86.33
CA GLU A 323 -20.48 -63.23 87.51
C GLU A 323 -19.71 -64.12 88.50
N VAL A 324 -18.99 -63.45 89.40
CA VAL A 324 -18.56 -63.97 90.70
C VAL A 324 -19.54 -63.37 91.69
N ASP A 325 -20.40 -64.20 92.30
CA ASP A 325 -20.51 -64.26 93.76
C ASP A 325 -21.38 -65.45 94.23
N ASP A 326 -20.97 -65.96 95.39
CA ASP A 326 -21.34 -67.17 96.11
C ASP A 326 -22.80 -67.24 96.64
N ALA A 327 -23.38 -68.45 96.67
CA ALA A 327 -24.06 -69.10 97.81
C ALA A 327 -24.84 -70.37 97.40
#